data_AF-A0A0C1ZXM4-F1
#
_entry.id   AF-A0A0C1ZXM4-F1
#
_cell.length_a   1.000
_cell.length_b   1.000
_cell.length_c   1.000
_cell.angle_alpha   90.00
_cell.angle_beta   90.00
_cell.angle_gamma   90.00
#
_symmetry.space_group_name_H-M   'P 1'
#
loop_
_entity.id
_entity.type
_entity.pdbx_description
1 polymer ?
#
loop_
_entity_poly.entity_id
_entity_poly.type
_entity_poly.pdbx_seq_one_letter_code
_entity_poly.pdbx_strand_id
1 'polypeptide(L)'
;MPAPSEGPPTTIVEADLRASELATPEIGSVMPLHAGRVLLSTDGRPHWGMGPALYSDSSRYHEKWQIERAADPTALPPELRKFAGATLDLYGPGGRVCTVKIDALTVEAHLSMQYIDGQYELLDDTALWQALSNEADYEVAILVVGSFAADPRCATAVWARDASLPAPEVLVLAPVEDHAALLADEQRRALESDAGIEFTRAYQSYVVNPEYAEDAEPWSSVSAGRRQVWVDSAGAARFVAFSFGEYRFAPCHWLGPVHGHVRQIDEDRDTEADTSPNPLPVAVFDANGDGDYEFLFIEDSGEFDLVHVISATRSLRMEFTLPDNSHVWC
;
A
#
# COMPACT_ATOMS: atom_id res chain seq x y z
N MET A 1 -27.99 -9.94 46.82
CA MET A 1 -27.15 -9.43 45.71
C MET A 1 -26.54 -10.65 45.05
N PRO A 2 -26.88 -10.97 43.79
CA PRO A 2 -26.25 -12.08 43.10
C PRO A 2 -24.87 -11.66 42.57
N ALA A 3 -23.92 -12.59 42.59
CA ALA A 3 -22.59 -12.40 42.03
C ALA A 3 -22.65 -12.29 40.49
N PRO A 4 -21.78 -11.50 39.85
CA PRO A 4 -21.73 -11.43 38.40
C PRO A 4 -21.28 -12.78 37.83
N SER A 5 -21.99 -13.28 36.82
CA SER A 5 -21.62 -14.49 36.10
C SER A 5 -20.40 -14.19 35.22
N GLU A 6 -19.32 -14.92 35.43
CA GLU A 6 -18.17 -14.95 34.53
C GLU A 6 -18.64 -15.40 33.15
N GLY A 7 -18.53 -14.51 32.16
CA GLY A 7 -18.74 -14.85 30.75
C GLY A 7 -17.67 -15.83 30.27
N PRO A 8 -17.96 -16.65 29.24
CA PRO A 8 -16.98 -17.58 28.70
C PRO A 8 -15.77 -16.82 28.16
N PRO A 9 -14.55 -17.38 28.28
CA PRO A 9 -13.35 -16.73 27.78
C PRO A 9 -13.44 -16.55 26.27
N THR A 10 -13.38 -15.29 25.82
CA THR A 10 -13.17 -14.94 24.42
C THR A 10 -11.82 -15.52 24.01
N THR A 11 -11.85 -16.61 23.25
CA THR A 11 -10.65 -17.14 22.61
C THR A 11 -10.35 -16.21 21.44
N ILE A 12 -9.45 -15.26 21.64
CA ILE A 12 -8.84 -14.53 20.53
C ILE A 12 -8.03 -15.58 19.77
N VAL A 13 -8.49 -15.92 18.57
CA VAL A 13 -7.68 -16.66 17.61
C VAL A 13 -6.58 -15.70 17.18
N GLU A 14 -5.43 -15.75 17.85
CA GLU A 14 -4.20 -15.21 17.29
C GLU A 14 -4.01 -15.94 15.95
N ALA A 15 -4.25 -15.23 14.85
CA ALA A 15 -3.87 -15.70 13.54
C ALA A 15 -2.35 -15.87 13.56
N ASP A 16 -1.91 -17.13 13.60
CA ASP A 16 -0.53 -17.55 13.48
C ASP A 16 -0.02 -17.02 12.12
N LEU A 17 0.55 -15.80 12.10
CA LEU A 17 1.26 -15.17 10.98
C LEU A 17 2.60 -15.89 10.71
N ARG A 18 2.60 -17.23 10.78
CA ARG A 18 3.68 -18.03 10.22
C ARG A 18 3.51 -17.96 8.73
N ALA A 19 4.45 -17.27 8.08
CA ALA A 19 4.80 -17.35 6.67
C ALA A 19 4.03 -18.46 5.96
N SER A 20 2.79 -18.16 5.56
CA SER A 20 2.08 -18.96 4.59
C SER A 20 2.98 -18.93 3.37
N GLU A 21 3.13 -20.06 2.67
CA GLU A 21 3.77 -20.15 1.37
C GLU A 21 2.95 -19.30 0.37
N LEU A 22 2.99 -17.98 0.56
CA LEU A 22 2.52 -16.98 -0.36
C LEU A 22 3.43 -17.15 -1.55
N ALA A 23 2.89 -17.71 -2.63
CA ALA A 23 3.54 -17.69 -3.91
C ALA A 23 3.85 -16.22 -4.20
N THR A 24 5.11 -15.82 -3.98
CA THR A 24 5.62 -14.53 -4.41
C THR A 24 5.18 -14.38 -5.87
N PRO A 25 4.53 -13.26 -6.25
CA PRO A 25 4.10 -13.12 -7.63
C PRO A 25 5.36 -13.33 -8.47
N GLU A 26 5.27 -14.13 -9.53
CA GLU A 26 6.47 -14.41 -10.33
C GLU A 26 7.10 -13.07 -10.67
N ILE A 27 8.30 -12.86 -10.14
CA ILE A 27 9.03 -11.60 -10.21
C ILE A 27 9.00 -11.14 -11.67
N GLY A 28 8.31 -10.02 -11.96
CA GLY A 28 8.16 -9.44 -13.30
C GLY A 28 6.73 -9.42 -13.87
N SER A 29 5.76 -10.07 -13.23
CA SER A 29 4.33 -9.97 -13.62
C SER A 29 3.71 -8.62 -13.23
N VAL A 30 4.03 -8.12 -12.03
CA VAL A 30 3.58 -6.83 -11.50
C VAL A 30 4.69 -6.26 -10.65
N MET A 31 5.09 -5.02 -10.91
CA MET A 31 6.12 -4.30 -10.16
C MET A 31 5.61 -2.90 -9.81
N PRO A 32 5.40 -2.55 -8.54
CA PRO A 32 4.95 -1.22 -8.18
C PRO A 32 5.99 -0.15 -8.53
N LEU A 33 5.54 1.08 -8.73
CA LEU A 33 6.45 2.22 -8.76
C LEU A 33 6.60 2.82 -7.36
N HIS A 34 7.84 3.08 -6.95
CA HIS A 34 8.19 3.77 -5.71
C HIS A 34 9.18 4.89 -6.02
N ALA A 35 8.86 6.13 -5.61
CA ALA A 35 9.67 7.32 -5.87
C ALA A 35 10.08 7.46 -7.37
N GLY A 36 9.17 7.13 -8.29
CA GLY A 36 9.42 7.18 -9.74
C GLY A 36 10.36 6.09 -10.27
N ARG A 37 10.67 5.05 -9.48
CA ARG A 37 11.48 3.89 -9.86
C ARG A 37 10.66 2.61 -9.75
N VAL A 38 11.09 1.54 -10.42
CA VAL A 38 10.41 0.24 -10.37
C VAL A 38 10.88 -0.51 -9.13
N LEU A 39 9.97 -0.86 -8.22
CA LEU A 39 10.28 -1.73 -7.09
C LEU A 39 10.30 -3.19 -7.57
N LEU A 40 11.46 -3.83 -7.48
CA LEU A 40 11.69 -5.19 -7.95
C LEU A 40 11.67 -6.21 -6.81
N SER A 41 12.08 -5.80 -5.60
CA SER A 41 12.07 -6.65 -4.41
C SER A 41 12.08 -5.80 -3.13
N THR A 42 11.39 -6.30 -2.12
CA THR A 42 11.44 -5.83 -0.71
C THR A 42 12.36 -6.69 0.15
N ASP A 43 12.86 -7.80 -0.39
CA ASP A 43 13.76 -8.74 0.29
C ASP A 43 15.22 -8.43 -0.06
N GLY A 44 15.56 -7.15 -0.12
CA GLY A 44 16.91 -6.70 -0.37
C GLY A 44 17.88 -7.18 0.71
N ARG A 45 19.16 -7.27 0.35
CA ARG A 45 20.24 -7.62 1.29
C ARG A 45 21.37 -6.59 1.18
N PRO A 46 22.02 -6.20 2.29
CA PRO A 46 23.09 -5.21 2.27
C PRO A 46 24.25 -5.58 1.34
N HIS A 47 24.61 -6.88 1.30
CA HIS A 47 25.71 -7.39 0.50
C HIS A 47 25.43 -7.42 -1.01
N TRP A 48 24.20 -7.09 -1.44
CA TRP A 48 23.87 -6.90 -2.85
C TRP A 48 24.25 -5.51 -3.36
N GLY A 49 24.60 -4.56 -2.49
CA GLY A 49 25.08 -3.24 -2.88
C GLY A 49 26.60 -3.20 -3.03
N MET A 50 27.10 -2.43 -3.99
CA MET A 50 28.53 -2.15 -4.20
C MET A 50 28.81 -0.64 -4.32
N GLY A 51 30.09 -0.28 -4.19
CA GLY A 51 30.53 1.12 -4.29
C GLY A 51 30.18 1.97 -3.05
N PRO A 52 30.41 3.30 -3.12
CA PRO A 52 30.10 4.21 -2.03
C PRO A 52 28.58 4.34 -1.82
N ALA A 53 28.19 4.62 -0.58
CA ALA A 53 26.82 4.95 -0.23
C ALA A 53 26.46 6.36 -0.70
N LEU A 54 25.26 6.54 -1.23
CA LEU A 54 24.65 7.84 -1.50
C LEU A 54 23.53 8.05 -0.49
N TYR A 55 23.49 9.24 0.09
CA TYR A 55 22.50 9.60 1.10
C TYR A 55 21.53 10.63 0.49
N SER A 56 20.23 10.38 0.55
CA SER A 56 19.26 11.42 0.22
C SER A 56 19.25 12.48 1.33
N ASP A 57 19.05 13.74 0.95
CA ASP A 57 19.17 14.90 1.83
C ASP A 57 17.88 15.14 2.64
N SER A 58 17.24 14.09 3.16
CA SER A 58 16.03 14.17 4.00
C SER A 58 16.35 14.73 5.39
N SER A 59 16.90 15.95 5.40
CA SER A 59 17.38 16.76 6.51
C SER A 59 18.32 16.03 7.49
N ARG A 60 19.48 16.62 7.74
CA ARG A 60 20.42 16.17 8.80
C ARG A 60 19.86 16.22 10.24
N TYR A 61 18.57 16.49 10.40
CA TYR A 61 17.89 16.66 11.67
C TYR A 61 16.65 15.76 11.83
N HIS A 62 16.37 14.85 10.89
CA HIS A 62 15.25 13.92 10.99
C HIS A 62 15.72 12.46 11.10
N GLU A 63 14.89 11.66 11.76
CA GLU A 63 15.10 10.31 12.28
C GLU A 63 15.18 9.22 11.20
N LYS A 64 15.27 9.62 9.93
CA LYS A 64 15.04 8.74 8.78
C LYS A 64 16.08 8.98 7.69
N TRP A 65 16.73 7.90 7.28
CA TRP A 65 17.80 7.93 6.27
C TRP A 65 17.44 6.98 5.12
N GLN A 66 17.50 7.49 3.90
CA GLN A 66 17.53 6.67 2.70
C GLN A 66 18.97 6.62 2.17
N ILE A 67 19.47 5.39 2.04
CA ILE A 67 20.83 5.08 1.65
C ILE A 67 20.80 4.23 0.40
N GLU A 68 21.53 4.63 -0.62
CA GLU A 68 21.55 3.96 -1.91
C GLU A 68 22.95 3.47 -2.27
N ARG A 69 23.01 2.29 -2.86
CA ARG A 69 24.22 1.73 -3.49
C ARG A 69 23.85 1.11 -4.82
N ALA A 70 24.75 1.22 -5.80
CA ALA A 70 24.61 0.48 -7.04
C ALA A 70 24.54 -1.01 -6.74
N ALA A 71 23.62 -1.75 -7.36
CA ALA A 71 23.52 -3.17 -7.13
C ALA A 71 24.70 -3.93 -7.78
N ASP A 72 25.29 -4.87 -7.05
CA ASP A 72 26.35 -5.74 -7.53
C ASP A 72 25.76 -6.85 -8.42
N PRO A 73 26.07 -6.88 -9.72
CA PRO A 73 25.53 -7.87 -10.64
C PRO A 73 26.03 -9.30 -10.36
N THR A 74 27.03 -9.48 -9.51
CA THR A 74 27.53 -10.80 -9.10
C THR A 74 26.86 -11.32 -7.83
N ALA A 75 26.39 -10.41 -6.97
CA ALA A 75 25.72 -10.75 -5.71
C ALA A 75 24.19 -10.84 -5.84
N LEU A 76 23.59 -10.11 -6.78
CA LEU A 76 22.14 -10.14 -7.02
C LEU A 76 21.66 -11.55 -7.45
N PRO A 77 20.50 -12.01 -6.94
CA PRO A 77 19.81 -13.20 -7.44
C PRO A 77 19.55 -13.14 -8.96
N PRO A 78 19.68 -14.25 -9.70
CA PRO A 78 19.40 -14.32 -11.13
C PRO A 78 18.07 -13.69 -11.56
N GLU A 79 17.04 -13.85 -10.73
CA GLU A 79 15.67 -13.39 -10.93
C GLU A 79 15.58 -11.86 -10.95
N LEU A 80 16.45 -11.16 -10.20
CA LEU A 80 16.52 -9.70 -10.19
C LEU A 80 17.49 -9.18 -11.25
N ARG A 81 18.57 -9.91 -11.53
CA ARG A 81 19.56 -9.51 -12.54
C ARG A 81 18.98 -9.39 -13.95
N LYS A 82 17.98 -10.20 -14.28
CA LYS A 82 17.31 -10.15 -15.59
C LYS A 82 16.73 -8.77 -15.92
N PHE A 83 16.44 -7.95 -14.91
CA PHE A 83 15.88 -6.61 -15.11
C PHE A 83 16.91 -5.57 -15.51
N ALA A 84 18.21 -5.82 -15.34
CA ALA A 84 19.24 -4.91 -15.82
C ALA A 84 19.14 -4.78 -17.35
N GLY A 85 18.76 -3.60 -17.85
CA GLY A 85 18.52 -3.38 -19.27
C GLY A 85 17.19 -3.93 -19.81
N ALA A 86 16.32 -4.46 -18.95
CA ALA A 86 15.00 -4.93 -19.37
C ALA A 86 14.11 -3.77 -19.83
N THR A 87 13.20 -4.08 -20.74
CA THR A 87 12.17 -3.14 -21.22
C THR A 87 10.88 -3.42 -20.49
N LEU A 88 10.31 -2.39 -19.88
CA LEU A 88 9.10 -2.49 -19.09
C LEU A 88 8.02 -1.59 -19.68
N ASP A 89 6.79 -2.08 -19.72
CA ASP A 89 5.61 -1.27 -19.95
C ASP A 89 5.14 -0.72 -18.59
N LEU A 90 4.97 0.60 -18.50
CA LEU A 90 4.45 1.30 -17.33
C LEU A 90 2.96 1.57 -17.48
N TYR A 91 2.23 1.38 -16.41
CA TYR A 91 0.78 1.43 -16.36
C TYR A 91 0.31 2.39 -15.27
N GLY A 92 -0.72 3.17 -15.60
CA GLY A 92 -1.46 4.01 -14.66
C GLY A 92 -2.87 3.47 -14.42
N PRO A 93 -3.73 4.24 -13.76
CA PRO A 93 -5.11 3.84 -13.46
C PRO A 93 -5.99 3.56 -14.70
N GLY A 94 -5.60 4.05 -15.87
CA GLY A 94 -6.33 3.89 -17.14
C GLY A 94 -5.67 2.95 -18.15
N GLY A 95 -4.67 2.16 -17.73
CA GLY A 95 -3.92 1.27 -18.61
C GLY A 95 -2.50 1.77 -18.92
N ARG A 96 -1.94 1.30 -20.04
CA ARG A 96 -0.55 1.56 -20.39
C ARG A 96 -0.29 3.05 -20.67
N VAL A 97 0.74 3.59 -20.03
CA VAL A 97 1.14 4.98 -20.13
C VAL A 97 2.35 5.15 -21.06
N CYS A 98 3.41 4.36 -20.86
CA CYS A 98 4.63 4.44 -21.64
C CYS A 98 5.43 3.12 -21.56
N THR A 99 6.54 3.05 -22.29
CA THR A 99 7.52 1.95 -22.23
C THR A 99 8.87 2.55 -21.86
N VAL A 100 9.55 1.94 -20.89
CA VAL A 100 10.87 2.38 -20.39
C VAL A 100 11.88 1.24 -20.45
N LYS A 101 13.16 1.58 -20.33
CA LYS A 101 14.23 0.61 -20.15
C LYS A 101 14.88 0.86 -18.80
N ILE A 102 15.12 -0.19 -18.03
CA ILE A 102 15.88 -0.08 -16.78
C ILE A 102 17.35 0.17 -17.12
N ASP A 103 17.85 1.31 -16.68
CA ASP A 103 19.22 1.76 -16.92
C ASP A 103 20.17 1.27 -15.81
N ALA A 104 19.67 1.19 -14.57
CA ALA A 104 20.46 0.79 -13.41
C ALA A 104 19.60 0.09 -12.36
N LEU A 105 20.23 -0.83 -11.62
CA LEU A 105 19.67 -1.45 -10.43
C LEU A 105 20.36 -0.86 -9.19
N THR A 106 19.57 -0.54 -8.17
CA THR A 106 20.02 0.06 -6.91
C THR A 106 19.52 -0.78 -5.75
N VAL A 107 20.38 -0.98 -4.75
CA VAL A 107 19.99 -1.45 -3.42
C VAL A 107 19.79 -0.23 -2.55
N GLU A 108 18.61 -0.13 -1.96
CA GLU A 108 18.16 1.03 -1.21
C GLU A 108 17.78 0.57 0.19
N ALA A 109 18.36 1.19 1.21
CA ALA A 109 18.01 0.94 2.60
C ALA A 109 17.27 2.15 3.15
N HIS A 110 16.12 1.91 3.74
CA HIS A 110 15.35 2.88 4.49
C HIS A 110 15.47 2.54 5.96
N LEU A 111 15.99 3.48 6.75
CA LEU A 111 16.20 3.31 8.17
C LEU A 111 15.34 4.28 8.95
N SER A 112 14.66 3.78 9.97
CA SER A 112 14.10 4.58 11.05
C SER A 112 14.98 4.42 12.29
N MET A 113 15.56 5.52 12.77
CA MET A 113 16.35 5.51 14.00
C MET A 113 15.46 5.74 15.20
N GLN A 114 15.51 4.84 16.19
CA GLN A 114 14.93 5.13 17.51
C GLN A 114 15.85 6.08 18.28
N TYR A 115 15.25 7.10 18.91
CA TYR A 115 15.96 8.00 19.81
C TYR A 115 16.29 7.27 21.12
N ILE A 116 17.54 6.86 21.29
CA ILE A 116 18.02 6.17 22.49
C ILE A 116 18.96 7.11 23.27
N ASP A 117 18.70 7.28 24.56
CA ASP A 117 19.56 8.00 25.52
C ASP A 117 19.99 9.43 25.14
N GLY A 118 19.15 10.15 24.40
CA GLY A 118 19.32 11.59 24.22
C GLY A 118 20.27 12.01 23.09
N GLN A 119 20.77 11.08 22.28
CA GLN A 119 21.67 11.37 21.16
C GLN A 119 21.34 10.49 19.95
N TYR A 120 21.27 11.10 18.76
CA TYR A 120 21.40 10.35 17.51
C TYR A 120 22.89 10.15 17.24
N GLU A 121 23.41 8.95 17.47
CA GLU A 121 24.77 8.63 17.03
C GLU A 121 24.77 8.39 15.51
N LEU A 122 25.38 9.33 14.78
CA LEU A 122 25.71 9.14 13.37
C LEU A 122 26.81 8.07 13.27
N LEU A 123 26.42 6.86 12.88
CA LEU A 123 27.36 5.84 12.45
C LEU A 123 28.09 6.32 11.19
N ASP A 124 29.39 6.06 11.07
CA ASP A 124 30.10 6.24 9.80
C ASP A 124 29.57 5.27 8.73
N ASP A 125 29.78 5.59 7.44
CA ASP A 125 29.26 4.80 6.31
C ASP A 125 29.52 3.29 6.41
N THR A 126 30.69 2.90 6.95
CA THR A 126 31.07 1.49 7.07
C THR A 126 30.36 0.84 8.27
N ALA A 127 30.31 1.54 9.39
CA ALA A 127 29.63 1.09 10.60
C ALA A 127 28.12 0.95 10.38
N LEU A 128 27.50 1.87 9.63
CA LEU A 128 26.07 1.82 9.32
C LEU A 128 25.72 0.63 8.41
N TRP A 129 26.47 0.41 7.33
CA TRP A 129 26.23 -0.75 6.46
C TRP A 129 26.54 -2.10 7.13
N GLN A 130 27.51 -2.12 8.05
CA GLN A 130 27.73 -3.29 8.91
C GLN A 130 26.60 -3.50 9.91
N ALA A 131 26.06 -2.43 10.50
CA ALA A 131 24.90 -2.49 11.40
C ALA A 131 23.65 -3.00 10.66
N LEU A 132 23.41 -2.52 9.43
CA LEU A 132 22.37 -3.04 8.54
C LEU A 132 22.52 -4.55 8.26
N SER A 133 23.75 -5.06 8.25
CA SER A 133 24.02 -6.48 8.05
C SER A 133 23.80 -7.34 9.30
N ASN A 134 23.69 -6.71 10.47
CA ASN A 134 23.49 -7.40 11.74
C ASN A 134 22.01 -7.48 12.18
N GLU A 135 21.09 -6.80 11.45
CA GLU A 135 19.61 -6.84 11.55
C GLU A 135 18.98 -6.68 12.96
N ALA A 136 19.76 -6.58 14.03
CA ALA A 136 19.29 -6.75 15.40
C ALA A 136 18.84 -5.45 16.09
N ASP A 137 19.29 -4.29 15.61
CA ASP A 137 19.15 -3.01 16.33
C ASP A 137 18.32 -1.95 15.60
N TYR A 138 17.83 -2.24 14.38
CA TYR A 138 17.15 -1.25 13.53
C TYR A 138 15.96 -1.84 12.79
N GLU A 139 14.88 -1.06 12.68
CA GLU A 139 13.83 -1.29 11.69
C GLU A 139 14.34 -0.80 10.33
N VAL A 140 14.62 -1.75 9.45
CA VAL A 140 15.22 -1.48 8.13
C VAL A 140 14.40 -2.17 7.06
N ALA A 141 13.94 -1.40 6.09
CA ALA A 141 13.49 -1.94 4.81
C ALA A 141 14.65 -1.86 3.81
N ILE A 142 15.02 -2.99 3.19
CA ILE A 142 16.04 -3.02 2.14
C ILE A 142 15.37 -3.43 0.84
N LEU A 143 15.41 -2.53 -0.14
CA LEU A 143 14.75 -2.67 -1.41
C LEU A 143 15.76 -2.92 -2.52
N VAL A 144 15.27 -3.52 -3.60
CA VAL A 144 15.93 -3.50 -4.90
C VAL A 144 15.03 -2.74 -5.87
N VAL A 145 15.54 -1.64 -6.40
CA VAL A 145 14.81 -0.78 -7.32
C VAL A 145 15.51 -0.69 -8.68
N GLY A 146 14.72 -0.61 -9.74
CA GLY A 146 15.16 -0.37 -11.11
C GLY A 146 14.89 1.08 -11.50
N SER A 147 15.96 1.82 -11.81
CA SER A 147 15.88 3.20 -12.29
C SER A 147 15.81 3.24 -13.81
N PHE A 148 15.07 4.21 -14.34
CA PHE A 148 14.96 4.50 -15.76
C PHE A 148 15.01 6.01 -15.98
N ALA A 149 15.39 6.43 -17.18
CA ALA A 149 15.40 7.85 -17.54
C ALA A 149 14.01 8.49 -17.33
N ALA A 150 13.97 9.59 -16.58
CA ALA A 150 12.74 10.32 -16.31
C ALA A 150 12.10 10.79 -17.62
N ASP A 151 10.85 10.39 -17.83
CA ASP A 151 10.04 10.75 -18.99
C ASP A 151 8.71 11.34 -18.52
N PRO A 152 8.40 12.62 -18.81
CA PRO A 152 7.15 13.25 -18.41
C PRO A 152 5.90 12.51 -18.88
N ARG A 153 5.99 11.71 -19.95
CA ARG A 153 4.88 10.88 -20.43
C ARG A 153 4.51 9.80 -19.43
N CYS A 154 5.45 9.36 -18.60
CA CYS A 154 5.28 8.30 -17.61
C CYS A 154 4.79 8.82 -16.25
N ALA A 155 4.49 10.12 -16.12
CA ALA A 155 4.23 10.76 -14.83
C ALA A 155 3.02 10.20 -14.06
N THR A 156 2.05 9.58 -14.75
CA THR A 156 0.85 9.00 -14.14
C THR A 156 0.94 7.48 -13.97
N ALA A 157 2.11 6.88 -14.24
CA ALA A 157 2.29 5.46 -14.01
C ALA A 157 2.37 5.19 -12.50
N VAL A 158 1.82 4.05 -12.08
CA VAL A 158 1.85 3.57 -10.69
C VAL A 158 2.40 2.15 -10.57
N TRP A 159 2.50 1.42 -11.69
CA TRP A 159 3.13 0.10 -11.74
C TRP A 159 3.75 -0.20 -13.11
N ALA A 160 4.49 -1.30 -13.17
CA ALA A 160 5.27 -1.74 -14.31
C ALA A 160 5.11 -3.26 -14.54
N ARG A 161 5.30 -3.67 -15.79
CA ARG A 161 5.33 -5.07 -16.20
C ARG A 161 6.39 -5.29 -17.28
N ASP A 162 6.94 -6.49 -17.36
CA ASP A 162 7.81 -6.87 -18.48
C ASP A 162 7.08 -6.69 -19.83
N ALA A 163 7.66 -5.87 -20.72
CA ALA A 163 7.05 -5.51 -22.00
C ALA A 163 6.98 -6.68 -23.00
N SER A 164 7.67 -7.80 -22.72
CA SER A 164 7.58 -9.01 -23.53
C SER A 164 6.34 -9.86 -23.22
N LEU A 165 5.66 -9.58 -22.11
CA LEU A 165 4.43 -10.28 -21.74
C LEU A 165 3.22 -9.72 -22.54
N PRO A 166 2.16 -10.51 -22.73
CA PRO A 166 0.90 -10.02 -23.30
C PRO A 166 0.38 -8.82 -22.52
N ALA A 167 -0.32 -7.90 -23.17
CA ALA A 167 -0.93 -6.76 -22.47
C ALA A 167 -1.92 -7.27 -21.39
N PRO A 168 -1.86 -6.73 -20.16
CA PRO A 168 -2.83 -7.05 -19.11
C PRO A 168 -4.20 -6.46 -19.46
N GLU A 169 -5.25 -7.04 -18.90
CA GLU A 169 -6.49 -6.29 -18.78
C GLU A 169 -6.34 -5.28 -17.65
N VAL A 170 -6.72 -4.02 -17.89
CA VAL A 170 -6.72 -2.98 -16.88
C VAL A 170 -8.10 -2.38 -16.82
N LEU A 171 -8.71 -2.40 -15.65
CA LEU A 171 -10.00 -1.77 -15.44
C LEU A 171 -9.80 -0.27 -15.30
N VAL A 172 -10.81 0.48 -15.72
CA VAL A 172 -10.79 1.94 -15.70
C VAL A 172 -11.73 2.45 -14.63
N LEU A 173 -11.31 3.48 -13.92
CA LEU A 173 -12.18 4.17 -12.98
C LEU A 173 -13.31 4.89 -13.73
N ALA A 174 -14.55 4.53 -13.42
CA ALA A 174 -15.74 5.14 -13.99
C ALA A 174 -16.19 6.39 -13.19
N PRO A 175 -16.83 7.37 -13.84
CA PRO A 175 -17.49 8.47 -13.15
C PRO A 175 -18.53 7.96 -12.15
N VAL A 176 -18.55 8.56 -10.97
CA VAL A 176 -19.47 8.20 -9.86
C VAL A 176 -20.93 8.38 -10.27
N GLU A 177 -21.21 9.39 -11.09
CA GLU A 177 -22.55 9.75 -11.54
C GLU A 177 -23.21 8.65 -12.39
N ASP A 178 -22.41 7.96 -13.21
CA ASP A 178 -22.88 6.89 -14.11
C ASP A 178 -23.30 5.63 -13.34
N HIS A 179 -22.87 5.51 -12.08
CA HIS A 179 -23.09 4.34 -11.23
C HIS A 179 -23.72 4.70 -9.87
N ALA A 180 -24.43 5.82 -9.78
CA ALA A 180 -24.98 6.33 -8.51
C ALA A 180 -25.88 5.32 -7.77
N ALA A 181 -26.68 4.52 -8.49
CA ALA A 181 -27.56 3.51 -7.89
C ALA A 181 -26.77 2.34 -7.25
N LEU A 182 -25.73 1.86 -7.94
CA LEU A 182 -24.83 0.84 -7.43
C LEU A 182 -24.10 1.33 -6.18
N LEU A 183 -23.59 2.56 -6.22
CA LEU A 183 -22.89 3.18 -5.10
C LEU A 183 -23.80 3.44 -3.89
N ALA A 184 -25.07 3.78 -4.12
CA ALA A 184 -26.04 3.93 -3.03
C ALA A 184 -26.40 2.58 -2.39
N ASP A 185 -26.47 1.49 -3.18
CA ASP A 185 -26.61 0.14 -2.64
C ASP A 185 -25.40 -0.24 -1.78
N GLU A 186 -24.20 0.02 -2.28
CA GLU A 186 -22.96 -0.29 -1.57
C GLU A 186 -22.82 0.45 -0.25
N GLN A 187 -23.09 1.75 -0.27
CA GLN A 187 -23.09 2.58 0.93
C GLN A 187 -24.10 2.04 1.97
N ARG A 188 -25.30 1.65 1.53
CA ARG A 188 -26.29 1.06 2.43
C ARG A 188 -25.77 -0.24 3.04
N ARG A 189 -25.24 -1.17 2.23
CA ARG A 189 -24.67 -2.44 2.70
C ARG A 189 -23.57 -2.21 3.73
N ALA A 190 -22.64 -1.28 3.44
CA ALA A 190 -21.55 -0.93 4.32
C ALA A 190 -22.04 -0.42 5.68
N LEU A 191 -23.04 0.46 5.70
CA LEU A 191 -23.62 1.02 6.93
C LEU A 191 -24.49 0.01 7.71
N GLU A 192 -25.06 -0.98 7.03
CA GLU A 192 -25.84 -2.07 7.63
C GLU A 192 -24.95 -3.23 8.15
N SER A 193 -23.67 -3.24 7.82
CA SER A 193 -22.70 -4.20 8.34
C SER A 193 -22.42 -4.00 9.84
N ASP A 194 -21.86 -5.01 10.51
CA ASP A 194 -21.48 -4.90 11.93
C ASP A 194 -20.50 -3.73 12.17
N ALA A 195 -19.53 -3.55 11.27
CA ALA A 195 -18.61 -2.43 11.26
C ALA A 195 -19.32 -1.08 11.09
N GLY A 196 -20.26 -1.00 10.14
CA GLY A 196 -21.09 0.19 9.92
C GLY A 196 -21.93 0.57 11.14
N ILE A 197 -22.52 -0.44 11.80
CA ILE A 197 -23.30 -0.26 13.03
C ILE A 197 -22.42 0.22 14.18
N GLU A 198 -21.23 -0.36 14.36
CA GLU A 198 -20.27 0.04 15.39
C GLU A 198 -19.79 1.47 15.17
N PHE A 199 -19.36 1.78 13.95
CA PHE A 199 -18.93 3.13 13.58
C PHE A 199 -20.03 4.17 13.78
N THR A 200 -21.27 3.86 13.38
CA THR A 200 -22.44 4.73 13.61
C THR A 200 -22.63 5.02 15.10
N ARG A 201 -22.48 4.01 15.96
CA ARG A 201 -22.58 4.16 17.42
C ARG A 201 -21.46 5.02 18.00
N ALA A 202 -20.23 4.82 17.50
CA ALA A 202 -19.07 5.62 17.90
C ALA A 202 -19.26 7.09 17.53
N TYR A 203 -19.66 7.38 16.28
CA TYR A 203 -19.96 8.73 15.81
C TYR A 203 -21.06 9.40 16.64
N GLN A 204 -22.17 8.70 16.91
CA GLN A 204 -23.25 9.24 17.74
C GLN A 204 -22.80 9.59 19.16
N SER A 205 -21.88 8.80 19.73
CA SER A 205 -21.31 9.07 21.05
C SER A 205 -20.34 10.25 21.03
N TYR A 206 -19.66 10.47 19.91
CA TYR A 206 -18.75 11.60 19.70
C TYR A 206 -19.49 12.93 19.61
N VAL A 207 -20.52 13.02 18.75
CA VAL A 207 -21.23 14.30 18.50
C VAL A 207 -22.05 14.82 19.66
N VAL A 208 -22.34 13.97 20.66
CA VAL A 208 -23.00 14.39 21.91
C VAL A 208 -22.01 14.87 22.97
N ASN A 209 -20.70 14.68 22.76
CA ASN A 209 -19.68 15.22 23.66
C ASN A 209 -19.50 16.73 23.35
N PRO A 210 -19.81 17.63 24.30
CA PRO A 210 -19.71 19.07 24.09
C PRO A 210 -18.29 19.56 23.83
N GLU A 211 -17.26 18.79 24.19
CA GLU A 211 -15.85 19.10 23.85
C GLU A 211 -15.58 19.02 22.34
N TYR A 212 -16.42 18.29 21.61
CA TYR A 212 -16.17 17.84 20.24
C TYR A 212 -17.29 18.17 19.26
N ALA A 213 -18.47 18.53 19.77
CA ALA A 213 -19.66 18.78 18.97
C ALA A 213 -19.51 19.96 17.99
N GLU A 214 -18.65 20.94 18.31
CA GLU A 214 -18.42 22.11 17.45
C GLU A 214 -17.58 21.78 16.21
N ASP A 215 -16.72 20.75 16.29
CA ASP A 215 -15.80 20.34 15.21
C ASP A 215 -16.30 19.11 14.42
N ALA A 216 -17.44 18.53 14.81
CA ALA A 216 -17.95 17.33 14.18
C ALA A 216 -18.49 17.62 12.77
N GLU A 217 -17.93 16.98 11.73
CA GLU A 217 -18.58 17.04 10.41
C GLU A 217 -19.98 16.38 10.45
N PRO A 218 -20.93 16.81 9.59
CA PRO A 218 -22.26 16.20 9.52
C PRO A 218 -22.22 14.72 9.14
N TRP A 219 -23.12 13.91 9.71
CA TRP A 219 -23.23 12.47 9.42
C TRP A 219 -23.27 12.15 7.92
N SER A 220 -23.92 12.99 7.11
CA SER A 220 -23.99 12.80 5.66
C SER A 220 -22.63 12.92 4.96
N SER A 221 -21.69 13.70 5.51
CA SER A 221 -20.29 13.77 5.03
C SER A 221 -19.59 12.45 5.37
N VAL A 222 -19.66 12.08 6.64
CA VAL A 222 -19.02 10.89 7.21
C VAL A 222 -19.43 9.61 6.51
N SER A 223 -20.74 9.43 6.37
CA SER A 223 -21.36 8.20 5.89
C SER A 223 -21.39 8.10 4.37
N ALA A 224 -21.19 9.21 3.65
CA ALA A 224 -21.01 9.17 2.20
C ALA A 224 -19.75 8.41 1.82
N GLY A 225 -18.73 8.48 2.68
CA GLY A 225 -17.47 7.78 2.48
C GLY A 225 -16.76 8.19 1.18
N ARG A 226 -15.70 7.44 0.87
CA ARG A 226 -15.08 7.47 -0.44
C ARG A 226 -15.50 6.24 -1.23
N ARG A 227 -15.60 6.39 -2.55
CA ARG A 227 -16.17 5.35 -3.40
C ARG A 227 -15.61 5.38 -4.81
N GLN A 228 -15.44 4.21 -5.39
CA GLN A 228 -14.92 4.01 -6.74
C GLN A 228 -15.69 2.89 -7.43
N VAL A 229 -15.85 3.00 -8.75
CA VAL A 229 -16.37 1.92 -9.59
C VAL A 229 -15.36 1.66 -10.69
N TRP A 230 -14.99 0.39 -10.86
CA TRP A 230 -14.04 -0.04 -11.87
C TRP A 230 -14.78 -0.80 -12.97
N VAL A 231 -14.61 -0.35 -14.20
CA VAL A 231 -15.27 -0.91 -15.38
C VAL A 231 -14.27 -1.56 -16.32
N ASP A 232 -14.73 -2.58 -17.03
CA ASP A 232 -13.96 -3.21 -18.10
C ASP A 232 -13.93 -2.36 -19.39
N SER A 233 -13.24 -2.87 -20.42
CA SER A 233 -13.15 -2.21 -21.73
C SER A 233 -14.50 -2.05 -22.46
N ALA A 234 -15.53 -2.79 -22.06
CA ALA A 234 -16.89 -2.65 -22.58
C ALA A 234 -17.74 -1.66 -21.76
N GLY A 235 -17.20 -1.11 -20.67
CA GLY A 235 -17.90 -0.20 -19.76
C GLY A 235 -18.79 -0.92 -18.74
N ALA A 236 -18.68 -2.24 -18.60
CA ALA A 236 -19.42 -2.99 -17.59
C ALA A 236 -18.71 -2.86 -16.24
N ALA A 237 -19.46 -2.51 -15.18
CA ALA A 237 -18.93 -2.45 -13.83
C ALA A 237 -18.51 -3.84 -13.35
N ARG A 238 -17.26 -3.96 -12.91
CA ARG A 238 -16.65 -5.20 -12.41
C ARG A 238 -16.36 -5.16 -10.93
N PHE A 239 -16.00 -3.99 -10.40
CA PHE A 239 -15.76 -3.83 -8.97
C PHE A 239 -16.30 -2.52 -8.46
N VAL A 240 -16.71 -2.53 -7.20
CA VAL A 240 -17.00 -1.34 -6.42
C VAL A 240 -16.12 -1.36 -5.17
N ALA A 241 -15.41 -0.26 -4.94
CA ALA A 241 -14.66 -0.05 -3.71
C ALA A 241 -15.36 1.02 -2.89
N PHE A 242 -15.53 0.75 -1.60
CA PHE A 242 -16.17 1.67 -0.67
C PHE A 242 -15.36 1.76 0.62
N SER A 243 -15.26 2.98 1.13
CA SER A 243 -14.53 3.31 2.35
C SER A 243 -15.33 4.30 3.16
N PHE A 244 -15.47 4.09 4.46
CA PHE A 244 -16.08 5.07 5.35
C PHE A 244 -15.35 5.10 6.70
N GLY A 245 -15.54 6.19 7.43
CA GLY A 245 -14.86 6.38 8.71
C GLY A 245 -13.45 6.95 8.62
N GLU A 246 -13.02 7.46 7.46
CA GLU A 246 -11.87 8.37 7.39
C GLU A 246 -12.18 9.66 8.15
N TYR A 247 -11.88 9.68 9.44
CA TYR A 247 -12.07 10.85 10.29
C TYR A 247 -10.74 11.36 10.81
N ARG A 248 -10.44 12.62 10.49
CA ARG A 248 -9.48 13.42 11.24
C ARG A 248 -10.28 14.18 12.31
N PHE A 249 -10.27 13.71 13.56
CA PHE A 249 -10.56 14.66 14.63
C PHE A 249 -9.36 15.58 14.79
N ALA A 250 -9.50 16.67 15.54
CA ALA A 250 -8.39 17.52 15.96
C ALA A 250 -7.07 16.73 16.13
N PRO A 251 -5.90 17.31 15.78
CA PRO A 251 -4.67 16.62 15.36
C PRO A 251 -4.33 15.27 15.99
N CYS A 252 -4.69 15.05 17.26
CA CYS A 252 -4.30 13.91 18.10
C CYS A 252 -5.37 12.82 18.33
N HIS A 253 -6.56 12.88 17.73
CA HIS A 253 -7.64 11.93 18.02
C HIS A 253 -8.07 11.19 16.74
N TRP A 254 -7.80 9.89 16.67
CA TRP A 254 -8.25 9.02 15.60
C TRP A 254 -9.25 8.02 16.19
N LEU A 255 -10.52 8.03 15.76
CA LEU A 255 -11.47 6.99 16.16
C LEU A 255 -11.37 5.83 15.17
N GLY A 256 -10.43 4.93 15.42
CA GLY A 256 -10.50 3.55 14.92
C GLY A 256 -10.48 3.39 13.40
N PRO A 257 -10.51 2.12 12.94
CA PRO A 257 -10.14 1.78 11.58
C PRO A 257 -11.13 2.35 10.56
N VAL A 258 -10.56 2.90 9.49
CA VAL A 258 -11.26 3.11 8.24
C VAL A 258 -11.79 1.77 7.78
N HIS A 259 -13.12 1.64 7.71
CA HIS A 259 -13.73 0.42 7.19
C HIS A 259 -13.83 0.52 5.70
N GLY A 260 -13.36 -0.54 5.04
CA GLY A 260 -13.10 -0.48 3.64
C GLY A 260 -13.13 -1.84 2.99
N HIS A 261 -13.86 -1.94 1.89
CA HIS A 261 -13.98 -3.19 1.16
C HIS A 261 -14.00 -2.95 -0.34
N VAL A 262 -13.56 -3.97 -1.06
CA VAL A 262 -13.71 -4.07 -2.51
C VAL A 262 -14.60 -5.26 -2.80
N ARG A 263 -15.70 -5.00 -3.50
CA ARG A 263 -16.67 -6.01 -3.89
C ARG A 263 -16.63 -6.24 -5.39
N GLN A 264 -16.55 -7.51 -5.78
CA GLN A 264 -16.71 -7.92 -7.17
C GLN A 264 -18.19 -7.91 -7.57
N ILE A 265 -18.46 -7.45 -8.78
CA ILE A 265 -19.80 -7.42 -9.37
C ILE A 265 -19.87 -8.59 -10.35
N ASP A 266 -20.36 -9.72 -9.85
CA ASP A 266 -20.70 -10.90 -10.63
C ASP A 266 -22.17 -11.26 -10.33
N GLU A 267 -22.95 -11.63 -11.35
CA GLU A 267 -24.37 -12.00 -11.19
C GLU A 267 -24.55 -13.23 -10.28
N ASP A 268 -23.52 -14.09 -10.20
CA ASP A 268 -23.56 -15.37 -9.50
C ASP A 268 -22.64 -15.46 -8.26
N ARG A 269 -21.82 -14.43 -7.99
CA ARG A 269 -20.84 -14.43 -6.88
C ARG A 269 -20.69 -13.03 -6.26
N ASP A 270 -21.03 -12.91 -4.97
CA ASP A 270 -20.65 -11.76 -4.16
C ASP A 270 -19.36 -12.13 -3.41
N THR A 271 -18.22 -11.76 -3.98
CA THR A 271 -16.91 -11.85 -3.30
C THR A 271 -16.54 -10.46 -2.78
N GLU A 272 -16.28 -10.40 -1.48
CA GLU A 272 -15.88 -9.20 -0.76
C GLU A 272 -14.49 -9.43 -0.17
N ALA A 273 -13.56 -8.52 -0.47
CA ALA A 273 -12.27 -8.47 0.19
C ALA A 273 -12.27 -7.30 1.16
N ASP A 274 -12.15 -7.58 2.46
CA ASP A 274 -11.83 -6.57 3.46
C ASP A 274 -10.39 -6.09 3.20
N THR A 275 -10.23 -4.79 3.02
CA THR A 275 -8.99 -4.14 2.58
C THR A 275 -8.56 -3.03 3.55
N SER A 276 -9.09 -3.06 4.78
CA SER A 276 -8.70 -2.15 5.85
C SER A 276 -7.16 -2.03 5.99
N PRO A 277 -6.59 -0.81 6.10
CA PRO A 277 -7.27 0.49 6.29
C PRO A 277 -7.51 1.32 5.01
N ASN A 278 -6.92 0.99 3.86
CA ASN A 278 -7.10 1.76 2.62
C ASN A 278 -7.71 0.91 1.49
N PRO A 279 -9.04 0.91 1.33
CA PRO A 279 -9.72 0.03 0.40
C PRO A 279 -9.85 0.58 -1.02
N LEU A 280 -9.24 1.74 -1.29
CA LEU A 280 -9.35 2.35 -2.61
C LEU A 280 -8.11 2.01 -3.43
N PRO A 281 -8.22 1.05 -4.37
CA PRO A 281 -7.10 0.76 -5.23
C PRO A 281 -6.78 1.98 -6.10
N VAL A 282 -5.50 2.15 -6.41
CA VAL A 282 -5.03 3.11 -7.42
C VAL A 282 -5.03 2.48 -8.82
N ALA A 283 -5.04 1.14 -8.91
CA ALA A 283 -5.19 0.40 -10.15
C ALA A 283 -5.81 -0.98 -9.89
N VAL A 284 -6.61 -1.46 -10.85
CA VAL A 284 -7.16 -2.81 -10.87
C VAL A 284 -6.89 -3.44 -12.22
N PHE A 285 -6.30 -4.63 -12.24
CA PHE A 285 -5.82 -5.26 -13.46
C PHE A 285 -5.82 -6.78 -13.33
N ASP A 286 -5.87 -7.48 -14.46
CA ASP A 286 -5.56 -8.90 -14.55
C ASP A 286 -4.19 -9.01 -15.22
N ALA A 287 -3.18 -9.23 -14.39
CA ALA A 287 -1.79 -9.20 -14.80
C ALA A 287 -1.39 -10.40 -15.65
N ASN A 288 -2.05 -11.55 -15.55
CA ASN A 288 -1.62 -12.78 -16.24
C ASN A 288 -2.65 -13.28 -17.28
N GLY A 289 -3.83 -12.68 -17.33
CA GLY A 289 -4.93 -13.03 -18.23
C GLY A 289 -5.74 -14.24 -17.77
N ASP A 290 -5.72 -14.58 -16.48
CA ASP A 290 -6.43 -15.73 -15.92
C ASP A 290 -7.86 -15.41 -15.43
N GLY A 291 -8.24 -14.13 -15.42
CA GLY A 291 -9.53 -13.63 -14.96
C GLY A 291 -9.59 -13.31 -13.46
N ASP A 292 -8.51 -13.55 -12.70
CA ASP A 292 -8.39 -13.17 -11.30
C ASP A 292 -7.71 -11.79 -11.20
N TYR A 293 -8.50 -10.76 -10.89
CA TYR A 293 -7.98 -9.40 -10.81
C TYR A 293 -7.14 -9.15 -9.56
N GLU A 294 -6.05 -8.41 -9.75
CA GLU A 294 -5.24 -7.78 -8.72
C GLU A 294 -5.61 -6.31 -8.51
N PHE A 295 -5.43 -5.88 -7.27
CA PHE A 295 -5.65 -4.53 -6.77
C PHE A 295 -4.33 -3.99 -6.27
N LEU A 296 -3.90 -2.85 -6.82
CA LEU A 296 -2.78 -2.10 -6.29
C LEU A 296 -3.31 -0.99 -5.38
N PHE A 297 -2.88 -1.00 -4.13
CA PHE A 297 -3.14 0.05 -3.15
C PHE A 297 -1.84 0.77 -2.85
N ILE A 298 -1.90 2.10 -2.75
CA ILE A 298 -0.81 2.92 -2.26
C ILE A 298 -1.40 3.72 -1.11
N GLU A 299 -0.93 3.47 0.10
CA GLU A 299 -1.25 4.22 1.29
C GLU A 299 -0.07 5.12 1.65
N ASP A 300 -0.35 6.41 1.62
CA ASP A 300 0.53 7.44 2.17
C ASP A 300 0.07 7.68 3.61
N SER A 301 0.79 7.09 4.57
CA SER A 301 0.49 7.27 6.00
C SER A 301 1.16 8.52 6.58
N GLY A 302 1.83 9.35 5.75
CA GLY A 302 2.64 10.51 6.15
C GLY A 302 3.96 10.15 6.85
N GLU A 303 3.97 9.06 7.62
CA GLU A 303 5.20 8.49 8.16
C GLU A 303 5.77 7.37 7.30
N PHE A 304 4.93 6.67 6.51
CA PHE A 304 5.35 5.60 5.62
C PHE A 304 4.51 5.48 4.32
N ASP A 305 5.16 5.24 3.19
CA ASP A 305 4.52 4.70 1.97
C ASP A 305 4.37 3.19 2.13
N LEU A 306 3.12 2.72 2.09
CA LEU A 306 2.75 1.32 2.12
C LEU A 306 2.12 0.98 0.78
N VAL A 307 2.74 0.09 0.00
CA VAL A 307 2.15 -0.37 -1.26
C VAL A 307 1.79 -1.83 -1.14
N HIS A 308 0.52 -2.12 -1.41
CA HIS A 308 0.00 -3.47 -1.42
C HIS A 308 -0.45 -3.85 -2.82
N VAL A 309 -0.13 -5.08 -3.22
CA VAL A 309 -0.77 -5.73 -4.35
C VAL A 309 -1.51 -6.94 -3.79
N ILE A 310 -2.84 -6.91 -3.85
CA ILE A 310 -3.73 -7.98 -3.36
C ILE A 310 -4.47 -8.57 -4.55
N SER A 311 -4.64 -9.90 -4.62
CA SER A 311 -5.51 -10.54 -5.61
C SER A 311 -6.87 -10.86 -5.02
N ALA A 312 -7.93 -10.77 -5.83
CA ALA A 312 -9.30 -11.10 -5.45
C ALA A 312 -9.45 -12.55 -4.97
N THR A 313 -8.65 -13.48 -5.51
CA THR A 313 -8.69 -14.90 -5.18
C THR A 313 -7.54 -15.35 -4.29
N ARG A 314 -6.49 -14.54 -4.17
CA ARG A 314 -5.30 -14.82 -3.34
C ARG A 314 -4.85 -13.55 -2.66
N SER A 315 -4.77 -13.56 -1.33
CA SER A 315 -4.13 -12.47 -0.59
C SER A 315 -2.62 -12.55 -0.81
N LEU A 316 -2.13 -12.07 -1.95
CA LEU A 316 -0.76 -11.61 -1.99
C LEU A 316 -0.72 -10.36 -1.11
N ARG A 317 0.14 -10.35 -0.10
CA ARG A 317 0.36 -9.15 0.71
C ARG A 317 1.84 -8.87 0.64
N MET A 318 2.22 -8.06 -0.34
CA MET A 318 3.48 -7.34 -0.22
C MET A 318 3.16 -6.17 0.69
N GLU A 319 3.68 -6.25 1.91
CA GLU A 319 3.66 -5.18 2.89
C GLU A 319 5.07 -4.63 2.93
N PHE A 320 5.21 -3.34 2.67
CA PHE A 320 6.45 -2.66 2.96
C PHE A 320 6.14 -1.32 3.60
N THR A 321 6.85 -1.06 4.69
CA THR A 321 6.73 0.18 5.44
C THR A 321 7.91 1.04 5.03
N LEU A 322 7.71 1.99 4.12
CA LEU A 322 8.78 2.88 3.64
C LEU A 322 8.66 4.24 4.30
N PRO A 323 9.59 4.66 5.16
CA PRO A 323 9.48 5.95 5.84
C PRO A 323 9.28 7.13 4.87
N ASP A 324 8.16 7.84 4.96
CA ASP A 324 7.88 9.08 4.21
C ASP A 324 8.44 10.32 4.94
N ASN A 325 8.61 11.40 4.14
CA ASN A 325 9.14 12.71 4.44
C ASN A 325 8.11 13.73 4.96
N SER A 326 6.85 13.36 5.23
CA SER A 326 5.80 14.31 5.62
C SER A 326 5.34 14.18 7.07
N HIS A 327 5.97 14.93 7.97
CA HIS A 327 5.45 15.04 9.34
C HIS A 327 4.11 15.80 9.37
N VAL A 328 3.06 15.12 9.81
CA VAL A 328 1.91 15.76 10.47
C VAL A 328 2.26 15.91 11.95
N TRP A 329 2.57 17.14 12.37
CA TRP A 329 2.69 17.47 13.78
C TRP A 329 1.30 17.48 14.43
N CYS A 330 1.17 16.73 15.52
CA CYS A 330 0.08 16.84 16.47
C CYS A 330 0.40 17.93 17.51
#